data_AF-A0A536XNU7-F1
#
_entry.id   AF-A0A536XNU7-F1
#
_cell.length_a   1.000
_cell.length_b   1.000
_cell.length_c   1.000
_cell.angle_alpha   90.00
_cell.angle_beta   90.00
_cell.angle_gamma   90.00
#
_symmetry.space_group_name_H-M   'P 1'
#
loop_
_entity.id
_entity.type
_entity.pdbx_description
1 polymer ?
#
loop_
_entity_poly.entity_id
_entity_poly.type
_entity_poly.pdbx_seq_one_letter_code
_entity_poly.pdbx_strand_id
1 'polypeptide(L)' 'ISREGEIVELGVAHNIIEKSGAWYAYQGDRIGQGKDNTREYLREHPEMAAEVEVKIRAAVGVPVAGQPRVAAAVEE' A
#
# COMPACT_ATOMS: atom_id res chain seq x y z
N ILE A 1 13.43 -1.37 -11.95
CA ILE A 1 12.57 -0.77 -10.91
C ILE A 1 11.60 -1.87 -10.50
N SER A 2 11.71 -2.40 -9.29
CA SER A 2 10.92 -3.56 -8.84
C SER A 2 9.52 -3.11 -8.42
N ARG A 3 8.48 -3.80 -8.88
CA ARG A 3 7.07 -3.46 -8.65
C ARG A 3 6.76 -3.42 -7.14
N GLU A 4 7.32 -4.36 -6.38
CA GLU A 4 7.18 -4.45 -4.93
C GLU A 4 7.79 -3.23 -4.22
N GLY A 5 8.93 -2.74 -4.69
CA GLY A 5 9.57 -1.55 -4.12
C GLY A 5 8.74 -0.28 -4.33
N GLU A 6 8.08 -0.16 -5.49
CA GLU A 6 7.17 0.94 -5.80
C GLU A 6 5.88 0.86 -4.97
N ILE A 7 5.34 -0.35 -4.76
CA ILE A 7 4.19 -0.56 -3.86
C ILE A 7 4.51 -0.10 -2.44
N VAL A 8 5.72 -0.37 -1.93
CA VAL A 8 6.12 0.11 -0.59
C VAL A 8 6.19 1.64 -0.56
N GLU A 9 6.82 2.28 -1.54
CA GLU A 9 6.97 3.73 -1.57
C GLU A 9 5.62 4.45 -1.68
N LEU A 10 4.79 4.01 -2.62
CA LEU A 10 3.45 4.55 -2.81
C LEU A 10 2.56 4.23 -1.61
N GLY A 11 2.67 3.04 -1.04
CA GLY A 11 1.91 2.64 0.14
C GLY A 11 2.21 3.55 1.35
N VAL A 12 3.48 3.89 1.56
CA VAL A 12 3.87 4.85 2.62
C VAL A 12 3.44 6.27 2.25
N ALA A 13 3.62 6.70 1.00
CA ALA A 13 3.24 8.04 0.54
C ALA A 13 1.74 8.31 0.68
N HIS A 14 0.91 7.29 0.45
CA HIS A 14 -0.55 7.36 0.57
C HIS A 14 -1.07 6.97 1.96
N ASN A 15 -0.20 6.83 2.98
CA ASN A 15 -0.57 6.43 4.35
C ASN A 15 -1.34 5.08 4.42
N ILE A 16 -1.08 4.18 3.48
CA ILE A 16 -1.63 2.81 3.46
C ILE A 16 -0.74 1.87 4.26
N ILE A 17 0.58 2.06 4.15
CA ILE A 17 1.59 1.38 4.96
C ILE A 17 2.06 2.36 6.03
N GLU A 18 1.90 1.97 7.29
CA GLU A 18 2.38 2.73 8.42
C GLU A 18 3.86 2.47 8.65
N LYS A 19 4.64 3.55 8.76
CA LYS A 19 6.08 3.50 9.04
C LYS A 19 6.36 4.00 10.44
N SER A 20 6.56 3.08 11.38
CA SER A 20 7.03 3.39 12.75
C SER A 20 8.55 3.30 12.82
N GLY A 21 9.22 4.42 12.49
CA GLY A 21 10.68 4.49 12.49
C GLY A 21 11.31 3.62 11.40
N ALA A 22 11.92 2.50 11.80
CA ALA A 22 12.48 1.49 10.90
C ALA A 22 11.49 0.35 10.59
N TRP A 23 10.34 0.28 11.27
CA TRP A 23 9.34 -0.76 11.09
C TRP A 23 8.22 -0.33 10.15
N TYR A 24 7.76 -1.27 9.33
CA TYR A 24 6.63 -1.13 8.41
C TYR A 24 5.50 -2.04 8.87
N ALA A 25 4.30 -1.50 8.88
CA ALA A 25 3.08 -2.21 9.23
C ALA A 25 1.98 -1.88 8.21
N TYR A 26 1.10 -2.83 7.96
CA TYR A 26 -0.02 -2.69 7.05
C TYR A 26 -1.28 -3.23 7.72
N GLN A 27 -2.28 -2.37 7.91
CA GLN A 27 -3.53 -2.70 8.63
C GLN A 27 -3.35 -3.31 10.03
N GLY A 28 -2.27 -2.95 10.73
CA GLY A 28 -1.93 -3.53 12.02
C GLY A 28 -1.14 -4.84 11.96
N ASP A 29 -0.98 -5.43 10.78
CA ASP A 29 -0.05 -6.53 10.56
C ASP A 29 1.37 -5.99 10.34
N ARG A 30 2.36 -6.60 10.97
CA ARG A 30 3.74 -6.12 10.94
C ARG A 30 4.47 -6.78 9.78
N ILE A 31 4.71 -6.02 8.71
CA ILE A 31 5.43 -6.49 7.53
C ILE A 31 6.90 -6.78 7.86
N GLY A 32 7.61 -5.80 8.44
CA GLY A 32 9.02 -5.99 8.74
C GLY A 32 9.80 -4.72 8.99
N GLN A 33 11.10 -4.88 9.29
CA GLN A 33 12.01 -3.77 9.52
C GLN A 33 12.80 -3.44 8.25
N GLY A 34 12.71 -2.20 7.78
CA GLY A 34 13.43 -1.70 6.62
C GLY A 34 12.72 -1.98 5.30
N LYS A 35 13.03 -1.15 4.30
CA LYS A 35 12.44 -1.21 2.96
C LYS A 35 12.71 -2.56 2.27
N ASP A 36 13.90 -3.13 2.47
CA ASP A 36 14.27 -4.38 1.80
C ASP A 36 13.52 -5.60 2.35
N ASN A 37 13.37 -5.75 3.68
CA ASN A 37 12.52 -6.81 4.23
C ASN A 37 11.05 -6.63 3.85
N THR A 38 10.56 -5.38 3.85
CA THR A 38 9.17 -5.08 3.46
C THR A 38 8.89 -5.50 2.03
N ARG A 39 9.84 -5.28 1.12
CA ARG A 39 9.71 -5.68 -0.29
C ARG A 39 9.69 -7.20 -0.45
N GLU A 40 10.56 -7.92 0.28
CA GLU A 40 10.64 -9.39 0.19
C GLU A 40 9.38 -10.00 0.78
N TYR A 41 8.87 -9.46 1.90
CA TYR A 41 7.60 -9.88 2.46
C TYR A 41 6.45 -9.71 1.46
N LEU A 42 6.33 -8.56 0.80
CA LEU A 42 5.29 -8.36 -0.23
C LEU A 42 5.46 -9.28 -1.45
N ARG A 43 6.70 -9.69 -1.75
CA ARG A 43 7.01 -10.65 -2.81
C ARG A 43 6.59 -12.07 -2.42
N GLU A 44 6.79 -12.45 -1.16
CA GLU A 44 6.34 -13.72 -0.60
C GLU A 44 4.82 -13.77 -0.38
N HIS A 45 4.20 -12.61 -0.16
CA HIS A 45 2.76 -12.42 0.06
C HIS A 45 2.09 -11.60 -1.07
N PRO A 46 1.93 -12.17 -2.28
CA PRO A 46 1.36 -11.46 -3.42
C PRO A 46 -0.10 -11.02 -3.20
N GLU A 47 -0.83 -11.68 -2.32
CA GLU A 47 -2.17 -11.28 -1.88
C GLU A 47 -2.17 -9.91 -1.17
N MET A 48 -1.21 -9.69 -0.27
CA MET A 48 -1.06 -8.43 0.45
C MET A 48 -0.59 -7.34 -0.51
N ALA A 49 0.37 -7.65 -1.40
CA ALA A 49 0.82 -6.71 -2.42
C ALA A 49 -0.30 -6.26 -3.35
N ALA A 50 -1.18 -7.18 -3.78
CA ALA A 50 -2.35 -6.85 -4.59
C ALA A 50 -3.33 -5.95 -3.84
N GLU A 51 -3.60 -6.23 -2.57
CA GLU A 51 -4.50 -5.42 -1.76
C GLU A 51 -3.97 -4.00 -1.52
N VAL A 52 -2.68 -3.88 -1.18
CA VAL A 52 -1.98 -2.59 -1.05
C VAL A 52 -2.04 -1.83 -2.38
N GLU A 53 -1.75 -2.49 -3.51
CA GLU A 53 -1.82 -1.89 -4.85
C GLU A 53 -3.23 -1.37 -5.18
N VAL A 54 -4.27 -2.15 -4.88
CA VAL A 54 -5.67 -1.75 -5.08
C VAL A 54 -6.00 -0.51 -4.24
N LYS A 55 -5.58 -0.46 -2.97
CA LYS A 55 -5.79 0.70 -2.11
C LYS A 55 -5.01 1.92 -2.60
N ILE A 56 -3.77 1.75 -3.06
CA ILE A 56 -2.99 2.83 -3.64
C ILE A 56 -3.72 3.39 -4.86
N ARG A 57 -4.18 2.51 -5.76
CA ARG A 57 -4.95 2.89 -6.96
C ARG A 57 -6.23 3.64 -6.59
N ALA A 58 -6.94 3.19 -5.55
CA ALA A 58 -8.10 3.90 -5.02
C ALA A 58 -7.72 5.30 -4.48
N ALA A 59 -6.60 5.43 -3.77
CA ALA A 59 -6.10 6.71 -3.24
C ALA A 59 -5.65 7.68 -4.35
N VAL A 60 -5.08 7.19 -5.45
CA VAL A 60 -4.70 8.02 -6.62
C VAL A 60 -5.86 8.26 -7.59
N GLY A 61 -7.06 7.75 -7.31
CA GLY A 61 -8.25 7.93 -8.15
C GLY A 61 -8.20 7.15 -9.47
N VAL A 62 -7.34 6.13 -9.59
CA VAL A 62 -7.29 5.26 -10.76
C VAL A 62 -8.45 4.27 -10.64
N PRO A 63 -9.42 4.27 -11.59
CA PRO A 63 -10.55 3.37 -11.54
C PRO A 63 -10.09 1.94 -11.81
N VAL A 64 -9.99 1.13 -10.75
CA VAL A 64 -10.02 -0.32 -10.88
C VAL A 64 -11.47 -0.72 -11.16
N ALA A 65 -11.71 -1.37 -12.30
CA ALA A 65 -13.04 -1.82 -12.71
C ALA A 65 -13.57 -2.86 -11.70
N GLY A 66 -14.28 -2.41 -10.66
CA GLY A 66 -14.90 -3.31 -9.68
C GLY A 66 -15.04 -2.82 -8.24
N GLN A 67 -14.54 -1.63 -7.86
CA GLN A 67 -14.71 -1.13 -6.48
C GLN A 67 -15.62 0.11 -6.43
N PRO A 68 -16.59 0.18 -5.49
CA PRO A 68 -17.39 1.38 -5.32
C PRO A 68 -16.44 2.52 -4.95
N ARG A 69 -16.45 3.56 -5.78
CA ARG A 69 -15.77 4.83 -5.55
C ARG A 69 -16.25 5.34 -4.19
N VAL A 70 -15.51 5.10 -3.11
CA VAL A 70 -15.78 5.80 -1.85
C VAL A 70 -15.51 7.26 -2.14
N ALA A 71 -16.60 7.99 -2.19
CA ALA A 71 -16.64 9.38 -2.58
C ALA A 71 -15.70 10.18 -1.68
N ALA A 72 -14.65 10.74 -2.27
CA ALA A 72 -14.29 12.10 -1.93
C ALA A 72 -15.47 13.00 -2.38
N ALA A 73 -16.45 13.15 -1.50
CA ALA A 73 -17.08 14.46 -1.31
C ALA A 73 -15.98 15.30 -0.62
N VAL A 74 -15.32 16.28 -1.23
CA VAL A 74 -15.80 17.55 -1.81
C VAL A 74 -16.91 18.22 -1.00
N GLU A 75 -16.54 19.37 -0.39
CA GLU A 75 -17.37 20.49 0.13
C GLU A 75 -18.12 20.23 1.48
N GLU A 76 -18.08 21.04 2.55
CA GLU A 76 -17.73 22.44 2.89
C GLU A 76 -17.00 22.50 4.26
#